data_AF-A0A6J4T173-F1
#
_entry.id   AF-A0A6J4T173-F1
#
_cell.length_a   1.000
_cell.length_b   1.000
_cell.length_c   1.000
_cell.angle_alpha   90.00
_cell.angle_beta   90.00
_cell.angle_gamma   90.00
#
_symmetry.space_group_name_H-M   'P 1'
#
loop_
_entity.id
_entity.type
_entity.pdbx_description
1 polymer ?
#
loop_
_entity_poly.entity_id
_entity_poly.type
_entity_poly.pdbx_seq_one_letter_code
_entity_poly.pdbx_strand_id
1 'polypeptide(L)'
;MALPRQLFDVRRIYLEPAAAELPRGREVLARFPDAERVEVASHWNIPTLHGNEGSAEDWLKIKREVLVLGVKKGLAMRPNGRSALGRRHGGEPVPPRSSGTKACSTT
;
A
#
# COMPACT_ATOMS: atom_id res chain seq x y z
N MET A 1 -10.93 -27.58 16.32
CA MET A 1 -10.36 -26.24 16.61
C MET A 1 -10.77 -25.32 15.48
N ALA A 2 -11.68 -24.37 15.73
CA ALA A 2 -12.02 -23.35 14.74
C ALA A 2 -10.79 -22.43 14.59
N LEU A 3 -10.21 -22.37 13.40
CA LEU A 3 -9.15 -21.40 13.12
C LEU A 3 -9.69 -19.99 13.46
N PRO A 4 -8.89 -19.11 14.08
CA PRO A 4 -9.32 -17.76 14.39
C PRO A 4 -9.90 -17.13 13.12
N ARG A 5 -11.09 -16.53 13.23
CA ARG A 5 -11.81 -15.88 12.13
C ARG A 5 -10.83 -14.98 11.39
N GLN A 6 -10.32 -15.42 10.23
CA GLN A 6 -9.26 -14.69 9.56
C GLN A 6 -9.77 -13.29 9.23
N LEU A 7 -9.04 -12.28 9.72
CA LEU A 7 -9.44 -10.89 9.57
C LEU A 7 -9.40 -10.47 8.09
N PHE A 8 -8.52 -11.12 7.32
CA PHE A 8 -8.35 -11.01 5.88
C PHE A 8 -8.75 -12.33 5.21
N ASP A 9 -9.57 -12.24 4.18
CA ASP A 9 -9.97 -13.35 3.32
C ASP A 9 -9.52 -13.00 1.91
N VAL A 10 -8.21 -13.09 1.66
CA VAL A 10 -7.62 -12.58 0.42
C VAL A 10 -8.07 -13.45 -0.75
N ARG A 11 -8.94 -12.90 -1.60
CA ARG A 11 -9.49 -13.56 -2.79
C ARG A 11 -8.88 -13.07 -4.09
N ARG A 12 -8.30 -11.86 -4.09
CA ARG A 12 -7.68 -11.28 -5.27
C ARG A 12 -6.36 -10.60 -4.91
N ILE A 13 -5.34 -10.88 -5.71
CA ILE A 13 -4.01 -10.29 -5.61
C ILE A 13 -3.70 -9.58 -6.93
N TYR A 14 -3.60 -8.25 -6.89
CA TYR A 14 -2.96 -7.51 -7.97
C TYR A 14 -1.45 -7.56 -7.76
N LEU A 15 -0.69 -7.99 -8.76
CA LEU A 15 0.75 -8.15 -8.63
C LEU A 15 1.53 -7.53 -9.77
N GLU A 16 2.65 -6.89 -9.45
CA GLU A 16 3.70 -6.62 -10.44
C GLU A 16 4.47 -7.93 -10.71
N PRO A 17 4.80 -8.26 -11.97
CA PRO A 17 5.54 -9.48 -12.30
C PRO A 17 6.86 -9.61 -11.53
N ALA A 18 7.59 -8.50 -11.38
CA ALA A 18 8.84 -8.46 -10.64
C ALA A 18 8.69 -8.83 -9.15
N ALA A 19 7.49 -8.63 -8.56
CA ALA A 19 7.25 -8.99 -7.17
C ALA A 19 7.11 -10.50 -6.97
N ALA A 20 6.58 -11.25 -7.95
CA ALA A 20 6.49 -12.71 -7.91
C ALA A 20 7.86 -13.39 -7.91
N GLU A 21 8.88 -12.74 -8.44
CA GLU A 21 10.25 -13.26 -8.48
C GLU A 21 11.00 -13.10 -7.16
N LEU A 22 10.53 -12.24 -6.27
CA LEU A 22 11.16 -12.01 -4.97
C LEU A 22 10.78 -13.11 -3.97
N PRO A 23 11.69 -13.54 -3.07
CA PRO A 23 11.40 -14.56 -2.06
C PRO A 23 10.12 -14.27 -1.27
N ARG A 24 9.96 -13.01 -0.84
CA ARG A 24 8.77 -12.58 -0.11
C ARG A 24 7.49 -12.64 -0.95
N GLY A 25 7.57 -12.33 -2.24
CA GLY A 25 6.40 -12.45 -3.12
C GLY A 25 5.96 -13.89 -3.25
N ARG A 26 6.91 -14.82 -3.43
CA ARG A 26 6.64 -16.26 -3.46
C ARG A 26 6.00 -16.77 -2.17
N GLU A 27 6.51 -16.34 -1.01
CA GLU A 27 5.91 -16.66 0.30
C GLU A 27 4.45 -16.19 0.39
N VAL A 28 4.17 -14.96 -0.06
CA VAL A 28 2.82 -14.38 -0.02
C VAL A 28 1.87 -15.15 -0.95
N LEU A 29 2.31 -15.47 -2.17
CA LEU A 29 1.51 -16.23 -3.13
C LEU A 29 1.25 -17.66 -2.67
N ALA A 30 2.23 -18.30 -2.01
CA ALA A 30 2.06 -19.63 -1.43
C ALA A 30 1.09 -19.63 -0.24
N ARG A 31 0.96 -18.52 0.49
CA ARG A 31 0.02 -18.37 1.60
C ARG A 31 -1.44 -18.24 1.14
N PHE A 32 -1.66 -17.71 -0.06
CA PHE A 32 -2.99 -17.50 -0.65
C PHE A 32 -3.07 -18.19 -2.02
N PRO A 33 -3.00 -19.53 -2.06
CA PRO A 33 -2.93 -20.27 -3.32
C PRO A 33 -4.21 -20.12 -4.16
N ASP A 34 -5.36 -19.98 -3.49
CA ASP A 34 -6.68 -19.88 -4.12
C ASP A 34 -7.06 -18.47 -4.58
N ALA A 35 -6.22 -17.47 -4.28
CA ALA A 35 -6.50 -16.10 -4.66
C ALA A 35 -6.29 -15.89 -6.17
N GLU A 36 -7.24 -15.20 -6.80
CA GLU A 36 -7.13 -14.76 -8.18
C GLU A 36 -5.94 -13.81 -8.33
N ARG A 37 -5.08 -14.06 -9.32
CA ARG A 37 -3.87 -13.25 -9.57
C ARG A 37 -4.09 -12.40 -10.80
N VAL A 38 -3.95 -11.09 -10.65
CA VAL A 38 -4.11 -10.12 -11.74
C VAL A 38 -2.82 -9.33 -11.90
N GLU A 39 -2.10 -9.59 -12.99
CA GLU A 39 -0.87 -8.85 -13.27
C GLU A 39 -1.16 -7.39 -13.61
N VAL A 40 -0.39 -6.48 -13.01
CA VAL A 40 -0.50 -5.04 -13.24
C VAL A 40 0.87 -4.44 -13.54
N ALA A 41 0.90 -3.46 -14.44
CA ALA A 41 2.14 -2.77 -14.80
C ALA A 41 2.71 -1.94 -13.64
N SER A 42 1.86 -1.48 -12.73
CA SER A 42 2.25 -0.67 -11.57
C SER A 42 1.29 -0.85 -10.41
N HIS A 43 1.83 -1.19 -9.23
CA HIS A 43 1.06 -1.32 -7.99
C HIS A 43 0.43 -0.01 -7.49
N TRP A 44 0.88 1.15 -8.00
CA TRP A 44 0.34 2.46 -7.63
C TRP A 44 -0.89 2.89 -8.45
N ASN A 45 -1.13 2.23 -9.59
CA ASN A 45 -2.15 2.69 -10.53
C ASN A 45 -3.03 1.51 -10.96
N ILE A 46 -3.99 1.17 -10.10
CA ILE A 46 -4.96 0.11 -10.33
C ILE A 46 -6.35 0.76 -10.41
N PRO A 47 -6.84 1.10 -11.63
CA PRO A 47 -8.06 1.90 -11.80
C PRO A 47 -9.28 1.33 -11.08
N THR A 48 -9.40 0.00 -10.99
CA THR A 48 -10.51 -0.69 -10.33
C THR A 48 -10.53 -0.53 -8.80
N LEU A 49 -9.47 -0.02 -8.19
CA LEU A 49 -9.38 0.24 -6.73
C LEU A 49 -9.58 1.71 -6.37
N HIS A 50 -9.57 2.60 -7.36
CA HIS A 50 -9.76 4.04 -7.18
C HIS A 50 -11.16 4.42 -7.68
N GLY A 51 -12.10 4.73 -6.77
CA GLY A 51 -13.34 5.42 -7.14
C GLY A 51 -14.68 4.78 -6.78
N ASN A 52 -14.77 3.92 -5.75
CA ASN A 52 -16.08 3.49 -5.26
C ASN A 52 -16.58 4.45 -4.16
N GLU A 53 -16.88 5.69 -4.56
CA GLU A 53 -17.31 6.79 -3.67
C GLU A 53 -18.67 6.54 -2.98
N GLY A 54 -19.42 5.50 -3.37
CA GLY A 54 -20.80 5.27 -2.97
C GLY A 54 -21.08 4.21 -1.90
N SER A 55 -20.14 3.33 -1.56
CA SER A 55 -20.44 2.15 -0.74
C SER A 55 -19.36 1.88 0.31
N ALA A 56 -19.61 2.28 1.56
CA ALA A 56 -18.75 1.94 2.69
C ALA A 56 -18.59 0.41 2.87
N GLU A 57 -19.62 -0.37 2.52
CA GLU A 57 -19.58 -1.84 2.54
C GLU A 57 -18.61 -2.39 1.49
N ASP A 58 -18.61 -1.85 0.27
CA ASP A 58 -17.67 -2.27 -0.79
C ASP A 58 -16.23 -1.92 -0.41
N TRP A 59 -16.02 -0.78 0.25
CA TRP A 59 -14.70 -0.40 0.75
C TRP A 59 -14.16 -1.38 1.81
N LEU A 60 -15.00 -1.76 2.78
CA LEU A 60 -14.64 -2.74 3.80
C LEU A 60 -14.34 -4.12 3.18
N LYS A 61 -15.13 -4.53 2.19
CA LYS A 61 -14.92 -5.77 1.45
C LYS A 61 -13.59 -5.75 0.70
N ILE A 62 -13.31 -4.69 -0.06
CA ILE A 62 -12.04 -4.51 -0.79
C ILE A 62 -10.85 -4.57 0.18
N LYS A 63 -10.91 -3.92 1.35
CA LYS A 63 -9.81 -3.94 2.32
C LYS A 63 -9.55 -5.30 2.97
N ARG A 64 -10.54 -6.20 2.97
CA ARG A 64 -10.40 -7.56 3.53
C ARG A 64 -10.02 -8.59 2.48
N GLU A 65 -10.46 -8.39 1.24
CA GLU A 65 -10.36 -9.41 0.18
C GLU A 65 -9.29 -9.12 -0.88
N VAL A 66 -8.85 -7.87 -1.01
CA VAL A 66 -7.87 -7.47 -2.04
C VAL A 66 -6.51 -7.18 -1.43
N LEU A 67 -5.49 -7.84 -1.97
CA LEU A 67 -4.09 -7.58 -1.69
C LEU A 67 -3.41 -6.99 -2.94
N VAL A 68 -2.51 -6.04 -2.75
CA VAL A 68 -1.66 -5.51 -3.83
C VAL A 68 -0.21 -5.82 -3.51
N LEU A 69 0.48 -6.50 -4.41
CA LEU A 69 1.87 -6.91 -4.29
C LEU A 69 2.71 -6.18 -5.34
N GLY A 70 3.58 -5.28 -4.89
CA GLY A 70 4.42 -4.48 -5.78
C GLY A 70 5.84 -4.34 -5.27
N VAL A 71 6.73 -3.90 -6.15
CA VAL A 71 8.12 -3.60 -5.80
C VAL A 71 8.24 -2.14 -5.43
N LYS A 72 8.69 -1.85 -4.20
CA LYS A 72 8.94 -0.47 -3.76
C LYS A 72 10.13 0.11 -4.52
N LYS A 73 9.87 1.02 -5.47
CA LYS A 73 10.89 1.60 -6.36
C LYS A 73 11.72 2.74 -5.74
N GLY A 74 11.19 3.41 -4.72
CA GLY A 74 11.86 4.53 -4.03
C GLY A 74 11.98 4.30 -2.53
N LEU A 75 13.16 4.57 -1.95
CA LEU A 75 13.43 4.39 -0.52
C LEU A 75 13.44 5.71 0.27
N ALA A 76 12.74 6.74 -0.21
CA ALA A 76 12.58 7.97 0.54
C ALA A 76 11.75 7.70 1.80
N MET A 77 12.33 7.94 2.98
CA MET A 77 11.66 7.81 4.27
C MET A 77 11.34 9.20 4.81
N ARG A 78 10.05 9.53 4.94
CA ARG A 78 9.61 10.78 5.57
C ARG A 78 9.77 10.68 7.10
N PRO A 79 10.23 11.74 7.80
CA PRO A 79 10.30 11.73 9.25
C PRO A 79 8.94 11.35 9.87
N ASN A 80 8.92 10.27 10.67
CA ASN A 80 7.71 9.73 11.29
C ASN A 80 7.33 10.44 12.62
N GLY A 81 7.58 11.75 12.70
CA GLY A 81 7.19 12.64 13.79
C GLY A 81 7.29 12.04 15.20
N ARG A 82 6.17 12.02 15.93
CA ARG A 82 6.06 11.56 17.33
C ARG A 82 6.27 10.05 17.52
N SER A 83 6.25 9.27 16.44
CA SER A 83 6.48 7.82 16.48
C SER A 83 7.95 7.45 16.30
N ALA A 84 8.82 8.39 15.93
CA ALA A 84 10.25 8.16 15.70
C ALA A 84 11.12 8.33 16.97
N LEU A 85 10.50 8.37 18.16
CA LEU A 85 11.06 8.74 19.47
C LEU A 85 12.57 9.05 19.48
N GLY A 86 12.88 10.32 19.25
CA GLY A 86 14.10 10.96 19.72
C GLY A 86 13.69 12.19 20.51
N ARG A 87 13.36 12.03 21.80
CA ARG A 87 13.30 13.20 22.69
C ARG A 87 14.72 13.77 22.79
N ARG A 88 14.95 14.94 22.19
CA ARG A 88 15.96 15.87 22.71
C ARG A 88 15.25 16.90 23.56
N HIS A 89 15.81 17.16 24.74
CA HIS A 89 15.40 18.23 25.63
C HIS A 89 15.50 19.59 24.92
N GLY A 90 14.52 20.47 25.14
CA GLY A 90 14.51 21.85 24.62
C GLY A 90 13.48 22.05 23.52
N GLY A 91 12.31 22.59 23.87
CA GLY A 91 11.21 22.84 22.97
C GLY A 91 11.44 24.06 22.07
N GLU A 92 12.11 23.85 20.93
CA GLU A 92 12.01 24.80 19.81
C GLU A 92 11.17 24.19 18.67
N PRO A 93 10.20 24.93 18.10
CA PRO A 93 9.42 24.47 16.97
C PRO A 93 10.26 24.46 15.68
N VAL A 94 10.19 23.36 14.93
CA VAL A 94 10.75 23.27 13.58
C VAL A 94 9.93 24.16 12.64
N PRO A 95 10.53 25.15 11.95
CA PRO A 95 9.78 26.01 11.05
C PRO A 95 9.30 25.23 9.80
N PRO A 96 8.10 25.52 9.29
CA PRO A 96 7.66 24.95 8.02
C PRO A 96 8.55 25.49 6.88
N ARG A 97 9.16 24.61 6.08
CA ARG A 97 9.78 25.04 4.82
C ARG A 97 8.68 25.44 3.83
N SER A 98 8.75 26.68 3.37
CA SER A 98 7.93 27.23 2.29
C SER A 98 8.29 26.62 0.93
N SER A 99 7.24 26.15 0.26
CA SER A 99 6.96 26.09 -1.19
C SER A 99 8.10 26.01 -2.23
N GLY A 100 8.03 25.00 -3.09
CA GLY A 100 8.60 24.97 -4.44
C GLY A 100 7.63 24.32 -5.44
N THR A 101 6.68 25.13 -5.90
CA THR A 101 5.90 25.15 -7.17
C THR A 101 5.67 23.85 -7.96
N LYS A 102 4.39 23.42 -8.05
CA LYS A 102 3.86 22.69 -9.22
C LYS A 102 3.78 23.67 -10.40
N ALA A 103 4.45 23.36 -11.51
CA ALA A 103 4.12 23.92 -12.81
C ALA A 103 4.10 22.75 -13.82
N CYS A 104 2.90 22.28 -14.15
CA CYS A 104 2.66 21.51 -15.35
C CYS A 104 1.73 22.39 -16.19
N SER A 105 2.30 23.07 -17.18
CA SER A 105 1.57 23.82 -18.19
C SER A 105 1.97 23.26 -19.55
N THR A 106 0.99 22.66 -20.20
CA THR A 106 0.98 22.12 -21.55
C THR A 106 1.38 23.19 -22.57
N THR A 107 2.19 22.81 -23.55
CA THR A 107 2.13 23.32 -24.93
C THR A 107 2.32 22.12 -25.84
#